data_AF-A0A915AIQ0-F1
#
_entry.id   AF-A0A915AIQ0-F1
#
_cell.length_a   1.000
_cell.length_b   1.000
_cell.length_c   1.000
_cell.angle_alpha   90.00
_cell.angle_beta   90.00
_cell.angle_gamma   90.00
#
_symmetry.space_group_name_H-M   'P 1'
#
loop_
_entity.id
_entity.type
_entity.pdbx_description
1 polymer ?
#
loop_
_entity_poly.entity_id
_entity_poly.type
_entity_poly.pdbx_seq_one_letter_code
_entity_poly.pdbx_strand_id
1 'polypeptide(L)'
;MEGTRSTSDVSHIGSESSAEILDLEPLRDFECDKYAVQGFVVDYFTYRLQLDGFDWVERPTLPYENLPEYGSMRDVALIFERRHRDELDRMVTELLGDKYLSFQRYVEVVENFGRHDDESPAHMSYGRLVALIAFGGLVVCRLAEGELRSEISAVAMYTSKFLEKRIQLSWAVDDRSWAKFAECAEVIKCRQREREQCERTKSRKWSWIGLATVGVVGIGAFTLTRAVLSR
;
A
#
# COMPACT_ATOMS: atom_id res chain seq x y z
N MET A 1 -54.03 60.72 47.82
CA MET A 1 -54.00 59.25 47.73
C MET A 1 -53.19 58.87 46.52
N GLU A 2 -52.39 57.82 46.69
CA GLU A 2 -51.37 57.15 45.86
C GLU A 2 -51.30 57.52 44.37
N GLY A 3 -50.16 57.54 43.69
CA GLY A 3 -48.90 56.83 43.91
C GLY A 3 -48.37 56.33 42.55
N THR A 4 -47.21 56.83 42.15
CA THR A 4 -46.16 56.27 41.26
C THR A 4 -46.42 54.97 40.46
N ARG A 5 -46.09 54.95 39.15
CA ARG A 5 -44.85 54.36 38.58
C ARG A 5 -44.88 54.24 37.04
N SER A 6 -43.72 54.56 36.49
CA SER A 6 -43.24 54.30 35.12
C SER A 6 -43.01 52.80 34.90
N THR A 7 -43.28 52.28 33.69
CA THR A 7 -42.41 51.31 32.98
C THR A 7 -42.80 51.22 31.50
N SER A 8 -41.80 51.38 30.65
CA SER A 8 -41.76 51.05 29.24
C SER A 8 -41.83 49.53 29.03
N ASP A 9 -42.73 49.06 28.16
CA ASP A 9 -42.66 47.68 27.65
C ASP A 9 -42.43 47.68 26.14
N VAL A 10 -41.17 47.49 25.78
CA VAL A 10 -40.70 47.10 24.44
C VAL A 10 -40.79 45.59 24.39
N SER A 11 -41.77 45.05 23.66
CA SER A 11 -41.84 43.62 23.36
C SER A 11 -40.86 43.28 22.23
N HIS A 12 -39.59 43.11 22.59
CA HIS A 12 -38.65 42.32 21.81
C HIS A 12 -39.07 40.84 21.94
N ILE A 13 -39.79 40.33 20.94
CA ILE A 13 -39.92 38.89 20.73
C ILE A 13 -38.58 38.44 20.13
N GLY A 14 -37.62 38.17 21.02
CA GLY A 14 -36.40 37.46 20.68
C GLY A 14 -36.77 36.04 20.28
N SER A 15 -36.67 35.77 18.99
CA SER A 15 -36.70 34.42 18.45
C SER A 15 -35.40 33.74 18.88
N GLU A 16 -35.40 33.10 20.05
CA GLU A 16 -34.32 32.20 20.45
C GLU A 16 -34.43 30.94 19.58
N SER A 17 -33.76 31.00 18.43
CA SER A 17 -33.36 29.82 17.68
C SER A 17 -32.35 29.08 18.55
N SER A 18 -32.85 28.12 19.34
CA SER A 18 -32.03 27.07 19.92
C SER A 18 -31.40 26.30 18.76
N ALA A 19 -30.19 26.70 18.38
CA ALA A 19 -29.35 25.88 17.53
C ALA A 19 -29.10 24.57 18.28
N GLU A 20 -29.75 23.50 17.85
CA GLU A 20 -29.32 22.14 18.16
C GLU A 20 -27.85 22.04 17.76
N ILE A 21 -26.96 22.08 18.76
CA ILE A 21 -25.57 21.69 18.59
C ILE A 21 -25.63 20.19 18.38
N LEU A 22 -25.73 19.77 17.11
CA LEU A 22 -25.50 18.39 16.74
C LEU A 22 -24.06 18.08 17.15
N ASP A 23 -23.90 17.26 18.18
CA ASP A 23 -22.63 16.60 18.52
C ASP A 23 -22.26 15.66 17.37
N LEU A 24 -21.76 16.25 16.28
CA LEU A 24 -21.17 15.51 15.18
C LEU A 24 -19.85 14.96 15.69
N GLU A 25 -19.76 13.62 15.79
CA GLU A 25 -18.47 12.97 16.03
C GLU A 25 -17.45 13.52 15.02
N PRO A 26 -16.21 13.84 15.46
CA PRO A 26 -15.17 14.30 14.56
C PRO A 26 -15.00 13.30 13.42
N LEU A 27 -15.08 13.80 12.17
CA LEU A 27 -14.84 13.00 10.97
C LEU A 27 -13.54 12.23 11.10
N ARG A 28 -13.61 10.91 10.89
CA ARG A 28 -12.41 10.08 10.88
C ARG A 28 -11.60 10.42 9.63
N ASP A 29 -10.28 10.28 9.72
CA ASP A 29 -9.42 10.72 8.61
C ASP A 29 -9.69 9.98 7.31
N PHE A 30 -10.03 8.69 7.37
CA PHE A 30 -10.41 7.88 6.20
C PHE A 30 -11.79 8.22 5.62
N GLU A 31 -12.57 9.08 6.29
CA GLU A 31 -13.85 9.62 5.79
C GLU A 31 -13.64 10.99 5.12
N CYS A 32 -12.47 11.59 5.26
CA CYS A 32 -12.14 12.85 4.60
C CYS A 32 -11.83 12.62 3.11
N ASP A 33 -12.43 13.41 2.22
CA ASP A 33 -12.22 13.34 0.76
C ASP A 33 -10.75 13.39 0.35
N LYS A 34 -9.93 14.15 1.10
CA LYS A 34 -8.47 14.22 0.92
C LYS A 34 -7.81 12.85 0.95
N TYR A 35 -8.33 11.94 1.77
CA TYR A 35 -7.79 10.61 1.99
C TYR A 35 -8.67 9.51 1.38
N ALA A 36 -9.48 9.85 0.38
CA ALA A 36 -10.20 8.87 -0.41
C ALA A 36 -9.22 7.82 -0.97
N VAL A 37 -9.55 6.54 -0.75
CA VAL A 37 -8.66 5.42 -1.11
C VAL A 37 -8.36 5.35 -2.61
N GLN A 38 -9.27 5.84 -3.45
CA GLN A 38 -9.06 5.97 -4.88
C GLN A 38 -7.79 6.80 -5.20
N GLY A 39 -7.53 7.85 -4.42
CA GLY A 39 -6.33 8.66 -4.56
C GLY A 39 -5.06 7.84 -4.36
N PHE A 40 -5.01 7.02 -3.31
CA PHE A 40 -3.88 6.12 -3.04
C PHE A 40 -3.66 5.09 -4.15
N VAL A 41 -4.75 4.50 -4.68
CA VAL A 41 -4.68 3.50 -5.75
C VAL A 41 -4.15 4.12 -7.04
N VAL A 42 -4.75 5.23 -7.48
CA VAL A 42 -4.36 5.92 -8.72
C VAL A 42 -2.93 6.44 -8.62
N ASP A 43 -2.56 7.04 -7.49
CA ASP A 43 -1.20 7.53 -7.23
C ASP A 43 -0.18 6.39 -7.32
N TYR A 44 -0.41 5.30 -6.59
CA TYR A 44 0.52 4.17 -6.58
C TYR A 44 0.61 3.48 -7.94
N PHE A 45 -0.50 3.26 -8.63
CA PHE A 45 -0.48 2.59 -9.95
C PHE A 45 0.26 3.43 -10.97
N THR A 46 0.05 4.74 -10.96
CA THR A 46 0.81 5.69 -11.81
C THR A 46 2.29 5.59 -11.51
N TYR A 47 2.67 5.68 -10.23
CA TYR A 47 4.05 5.57 -9.80
C TYR A 47 4.67 4.22 -10.20
N ARG A 48 3.96 3.11 -10.02
CA ARG A 48 4.46 1.76 -10.30
C ARG A 48 4.65 1.52 -11.80
N LEU A 49 3.76 2.02 -12.65
CA LEU A 49 3.91 1.99 -14.11
C LEU A 49 5.14 2.78 -14.57
N GLN A 50 5.37 3.95 -14.00
CA GLN A 50 6.52 4.80 -14.34
C GLN A 50 7.85 4.14 -14.04
N LEU A 51 7.94 3.30 -13.00
CA LEU A 51 9.16 2.54 -12.69
C LEU A 51 9.56 1.58 -13.81
N ASP A 52 8.59 1.08 -14.58
CA ASP A 52 8.82 0.18 -15.72
C ASP A 52 8.81 0.94 -17.07
N GLY A 53 8.81 2.28 -17.04
CA GLY A 53 8.83 3.12 -18.24
C GLY A 53 7.48 3.24 -18.95
N PHE A 54 6.38 2.85 -18.31
CA PHE A 54 5.04 3.03 -18.84
C PHE A 54 4.39 4.32 -18.34
N ASP A 55 3.60 4.94 -19.20
CA ASP A 55 2.74 6.06 -18.85
C ASP A 55 1.25 5.64 -18.87
N TRP A 56 0.47 6.17 -17.92
CA TRP A 56 -0.96 5.95 -17.82
C TRP A 56 -1.71 7.17 -18.36
N VAL A 57 -1.91 7.19 -19.68
CA VAL A 57 -2.53 8.33 -20.38
C VAL A 57 -3.95 8.62 -19.90
N GLU A 58 -4.71 7.57 -19.59
CA GLU A 58 -6.12 7.65 -19.16
C GLU A 58 -6.27 7.84 -17.64
N ARG A 59 -5.19 8.21 -16.94
CA ARG A 59 -5.18 8.37 -15.49
C ARG A 59 -6.28 9.34 -15.04
N PRO A 60 -7.15 8.94 -14.09
CA PRO A 60 -8.11 9.85 -13.49
C PRO A 60 -7.44 11.06 -12.84
N THR A 61 -8.04 12.24 -12.95
CA THR A 61 -7.53 13.43 -12.26
C THR A 61 -7.72 13.27 -10.76
N LEU A 62 -6.65 13.51 -10.00
CA LEU A 62 -6.72 13.50 -8.55
C LEU A 62 -7.03 14.91 -8.03
N PRO A 63 -8.00 15.06 -7.11
CA PRO A 63 -8.30 16.36 -6.50
C PRO A 63 -7.16 16.84 -5.60
N TYR A 64 -6.35 15.91 -5.09
CA TYR A 64 -5.17 16.17 -4.27
C TYR A 64 -3.99 15.37 -4.81
N GLU A 65 -2.84 16.03 -4.98
CA GLU A 65 -1.59 15.39 -5.42
C GLU A 65 -0.50 15.57 -4.35
N ASN A 66 0.53 14.72 -4.38
CA ASN A 66 1.73 14.83 -3.53
C ASN A 66 1.48 14.79 -2.02
N LEU A 67 0.47 14.03 -1.59
CA LEU A 67 0.25 13.80 -0.16
C LEU A 67 1.38 12.95 0.44
N PRO A 68 1.87 13.26 1.67
CA PRO A 68 2.90 12.45 2.31
C PRO A 68 2.46 11.00 2.52
N GLU A 69 1.17 10.76 2.74
CA GLU A 69 0.58 9.44 2.88
C GLU A 69 0.67 8.61 1.59
N TYR A 70 0.61 9.27 0.42
CA TYR A 70 0.88 8.61 -0.87
C TYR A 70 2.35 8.17 -0.95
N GLY A 71 3.29 9.03 -0.53
CA GLY A 71 4.70 8.68 -0.42
C GLY A 71 4.93 7.48 0.49
N SER A 72 4.31 7.47 1.68
CA SER A 72 4.34 6.34 2.60
C SER A 72 3.83 5.06 1.96
N MET A 73 2.70 5.11 1.23
CA MET A 73 2.14 3.97 0.51
C MET A 73 3.11 3.43 -0.54
N ARG A 74 3.69 4.31 -1.38
CA ARG A 74 4.68 3.91 -2.41
C ARG A 74 5.86 3.17 -1.79
N ASP A 75 6.43 3.69 -0.71
CA ASP A 75 7.58 3.10 -0.04
C ASP A 75 7.27 1.70 0.51
N VAL A 76 6.17 1.55 1.27
CA VAL A 76 5.84 0.27 1.91
C VAL A 76 5.34 -0.77 0.92
N ALA A 77 4.62 -0.36 -0.12
CA ALA A 77 4.16 -1.26 -1.17
C ALA A 77 5.33 -1.82 -1.98
N LEU A 78 6.35 -1.01 -2.31
CA LEU A 78 7.58 -1.51 -2.93
C LEU A 78 8.41 -2.41 -2.00
N ILE A 79 8.42 -2.15 -0.69
CA ILE A 79 9.06 -3.06 0.28
C ILE A 79 8.31 -4.39 0.33
N PHE A 80 6.97 -4.36 0.31
CA PHE A 80 6.13 -5.54 0.27
C PHE A 80 6.35 -6.34 -1.01
N GLU A 81 6.28 -5.69 -2.17
CA GLU A 81 6.50 -6.30 -3.49
C GLU A 81 7.83 -7.05 -3.54
N ARG A 82 8.92 -6.40 -3.11
CA ARG A 82 10.26 -7.03 -3.07
C ARG A 82 10.32 -8.28 -2.19
N ARG A 83 9.54 -8.34 -1.11
CA ARG A 83 9.52 -9.48 -0.17
C ARG A 83 8.63 -10.62 -0.64
N HIS A 84 7.58 -10.32 -1.39
CA HIS A 84 6.53 -11.27 -1.76
C HIS A 84 6.42 -11.47 -3.29
N ARG A 85 7.48 -11.14 -4.04
CA ARG A 85 7.47 -11.11 -5.51
C ARG A 85 6.92 -12.39 -6.14
N ASP A 86 7.45 -13.55 -5.75
CA ASP A 86 7.08 -14.84 -6.37
C ASP A 86 5.62 -15.23 -6.10
N GLU A 87 5.06 -14.81 -4.97
CA GLU A 87 3.65 -15.04 -4.64
C GLU A 87 2.74 -14.09 -5.43
N LEU A 88 3.09 -12.81 -5.44
CA LEU A 88 2.37 -11.80 -6.21
C LEU A 88 2.36 -12.14 -7.71
N ASP A 89 3.50 -12.53 -8.28
CA ASP A 89 3.60 -12.90 -9.69
C ASP A 89 2.70 -14.08 -10.05
N ARG A 90 2.62 -15.11 -9.18
CA ARG A 90 1.70 -16.23 -9.37
C ARG A 90 0.24 -15.79 -9.37
N MET A 91 -0.15 -14.92 -8.44
CA MET A 91 -1.51 -14.38 -8.38
C MET A 91 -1.85 -13.52 -9.59
N VAL A 92 -0.89 -12.74 -10.09
CA VAL A 92 -1.09 -11.94 -11.30
C VAL A 92 -1.32 -12.85 -12.51
N THR A 93 -0.55 -13.94 -12.64
CA THR A 93 -0.77 -14.96 -13.67
C THR A 93 -2.14 -15.62 -13.52
N GLU A 94 -2.60 -15.89 -12.30
CA GLU A 94 -3.93 -16.47 -12.05
C GLU A 94 -5.07 -15.51 -12.42
N LEU A 95 -4.94 -14.22 -12.09
CA LEU A 95 -5.94 -13.21 -12.41
C LEU A 95 -6.05 -12.98 -13.92
N LEU A 96 -4.90 -12.89 -14.60
CA LEU A 96 -4.82 -12.59 -16.04
C LEU A 96 -4.88 -13.83 -16.94
N GLY A 97 -4.94 -15.03 -16.37
CA GLY A 97 -4.98 -16.28 -17.13
C GLY A 97 -6.33 -16.54 -17.81
N ASP A 98 -7.40 -15.88 -17.38
CA ASP A 98 -8.73 -15.99 -18.00
C ASP A 98 -8.96 -14.85 -19.02
N LYS A 99 -9.86 -15.08 -19.99
CA LYS A 99 -10.09 -14.16 -21.13
C LYS A 99 -10.69 -12.83 -20.74
N TYR A 100 -11.37 -12.72 -19.59
CA TYR A 100 -12.09 -11.50 -19.21
C TYR A 100 -11.82 -11.12 -17.75
N LEU A 101 -11.25 -9.93 -17.55
CA LEU A 101 -11.12 -9.32 -16.25
C LEU A 101 -12.49 -8.74 -15.82
N SER A 102 -13.10 -9.32 -14.80
CA SER A 102 -14.34 -8.81 -14.20
C SER A 102 -14.13 -8.45 -12.74
N PHE A 103 -14.99 -7.58 -12.19
CA PHE A 103 -14.95 -7.26 -10.77
C PHE A 103 -15.10 -8.52 -9.89
N GLN A 104 -15.99 -9.44 -10.27
CA GLN A 104 -16.21 -10.68 -9.53
C GLN A 104 -14.94 -11.55 -9.50
N ARG A 105 -14.28 -11.71 -10.66
CA ARG A 105 -13.01 -12.45 -10.75
C ARG A 105 -11.90 -11.78 -9.94
N TYR A 106 -11.82 -10.45 -9.98
CA TYR A 106 -10.89 -9.69 -9.16
C TYR A 106 -11.12 -10.00 -7.68
N VAL A 107 -12.37 -9.91 -7.20
CA VAL A 107 -12.75 -10.22 -5.82
C VAL A 107 -12.37 -11.64 -5.43
N GLU A 108 -12.65 -12.64 -6.25
CA GLU A 108 -12.30 -14.04 -5.97
C GLU A 108 -10.81 -14.24 -5.69
N VAL A 109 -9.94 -13.58 -6.49
CA VAL A 109 -8.49 -13.67 -6.31
C VAL A 109 -8.03 -12.90 -5.08
N VAL A 110 -8.62 -11.73 -4.79
CA VAL A 110 -8.16 -10.88 -3.69
C VAL A 110 -8.84 -11.14 -2.33
N GLU A 111 -9.93 -11.90 -2.29
CA GLU A 111 -10.74 -12.07 -1.08
C GLU A 111 -9.98 -12.82 0.02
N ASN A 112 -9.19 -13.84 -0.35
CA ASN A 112 -8.39 -14.64 0.59
C ASN A 112 -7.03 -13.99 0.91
N PHE A 113 -6.71 -12.87 0.29
CA PHE A 113 -5.37 -12.31 0.31
C PHE A 113 -4.98 -11.70 1.67
N GLY A 114 -3.97 -12.27 2.33
CA GLY A 114 -3.46 -11.75 3.61
C GLY A 114 -4.49 -11.73 4.74
N ARG A 115 -5.46 -12.65 4.71
CA ARG A 115 -6.40 -12.91 5.82
C ARG A 115 -5.90 -14.06 6.68
N HIS A 116 -6.07 -13.92 7.99
CA HIS A 116 -6.04 -15.05 8.90
C HIS A 116 -7.44 -15.66 9.01
N ASP A 117 -7.53 -16.98 9.22
CA ASP A 117 -8.82 -17.71 9.28
C ASP A 117 -9.76 -17.18 10.38
N ASP A 118 -9.19 -16.57 11.43
CA ASP A 118 -9.91 -15.99 12.56
C ASP A 118 -10.41 -14.55 12.32
N GLU A 119 -10.04 -13.92 11.19
CA GLU A 119 -10.41 -12.54 10.89
C GLU A 119 -11.78 -12.44 10.20
N SER A 120 -12.58 -11.48 10.66
CA SER A 120 -13.85 -11.11 10.02
C SER A 120 -13.66 -10.94 8.51
N PRO A 121 -14.59 -11.42 7.66
CA PRO A 121 -14.52 -11.21 6.23
C PRO A 121 -14.33 -9.75 5.82
N ALA A 122 -14.84 -8.81 6.64
CA ALA A 122 -14.72 -7.38 6.40
C ALA A 122 -13.40 -6.74 6.83
N HIS A 123 -12.52 -7.48 7.52
CA HIS A 123 -11.30 -6.94 8.11
C HIS A 123 -10.34 -6.37 7.06
N MET A 124 -9.86 -5.14 7.30
CA MET A 124 -8.83 -4.49 6.47
C MET A 124 -7.66 -4.02 7.32
N SER A 125 -6.68 -4.90 7.53
CA SER A 125 -5.42 -4.52 8.15
C SER A 125 -4.57 -3.62 7.24
N TYR A 126 -3.62 -2.87 7.80
CA TYR A 126 -2.65 -2.12 7.00
C TYR A 126 -1.81 -3.03 6.09
N GLY A 127 -1.47 -4.24 6.56
CA GLY A 127 -0.76 -5.22 5.76
C GLY A 127 -1.56 -5.64 4.53
N ARG A 128 -2.85 -5.98 4.72
CA ARG A 128 -3.75 -6.35 3.62
C ARG A 128 -3.96 -5.18 2.65
N LEU A 129 -4.14 -3.96 3.15
CA LEU A 129 -4.22 -2.75 2.33
C LEU A 129 -2.99 -2.59 1.42
N VAL A 130 -1.80 -2.60 2.01
CA VAL A 130 -0.53 -2.43 1.29
C VAL A 130 -0.35 -3.54 0.26
N ALA A 131 -0.64 -4.77 0.66
CA ALA A 131 -0.50 -5.92 -0.21
C ALA A 131 -1.42 -5.78 -1.43
N LEU A 132 -2.69 -5.39 -1.25
CA LEU A 132 -3.66 -5.26 -2.35
C LEU A 132 -3.28 -4.14 -3.32
N ILE A 133 -2.76 -3.03 -2.81
CA ILE A 133 -2.26 -1.92 -3.63
C ILE A 133 -1.00 -2.35 -4.40
N ALA A 134 -0.06 -3.04 -3.73
CA ALA A 134 1.14 -3.59 -4.37
C ALA A 134 0.78 -4.59 -5.49
N PHE A 135 -0.14 -5.52 -5.21
CA PHE A 135 -0.66 -6.48 -6.17
C PHE A 135 -1.30 -5.79 -7.37
N GLY A 136 -2.20 -4.83 -7.14
CA GLY A 136 -2.82 -4.06 -8.21
C GLY A 136 -1.80 -3.32 -9.08
N GLY A 137 -0.75 -2.76 -8.46
CA GLY A 137 0.37 -2.14 -9.17
C GLY A 137 1.08 -3.10 -10.13
N LEU A 138 1.30 -4.35 -9.72
CA LEU A 138 1.87 -5.38 -10.61
C LEU A 138 0.92 -5.81 -11.72
N VAL A 139 -0.38 -5.93 -11.43
CA VAL A 139 -1.39 -6.26 -12.44
C VAL A 139 -1.39 -5.20 -13.54
N VAL A 140 -1.38 -3.91 -13.20
CA VAL A 140 -1.39 -2.84 -14.21
C VAL A 140 -0.11 -2.79 -15.03
N CYS A 141 1.06 -3.12 -14.45
CA CYS A 141 2.29 -3.29 -15.23
C CYS A 141 2.15 -4.42 -16.25
N ARG A 142 1.61 -5.59 -15.86
CA ARG A 142 1.41 -6.71 -16.79
C ARG A 142 0.38 -6.40 -17.88
N LEU A 143 -0.66 -5.64 -17.56
CA LEU A 143 -1.62 -5.15 -18.56
C LEU A 143 -0.96 -4.16 -19.53
N ALA A 144 -0.09 -3.28 -19.04
CA ALA A 144 0.66 -2.34 -19.88
C ALA A 144 1.64 -3.05 -20.83
N GLU A 145 2.35 -4.07 -20.33
CA GLU A 145 3.23 -4.95 -21.12
C GLU A 145 2.46 -5.71 -22.20
N GLY A 146 1.24 -6.15 -21.90
CA GLY A 146 0.34 -6.84 -22.83
C GLY A 146 -0.49 -5.94 -23.74
N GLU A 147 -0.23 -4.62 -23.76
CA GLU A 147 -0.98 -3.60 -24.51
C GLU A 147 -2.49 -3.51 -24.17
N LEU A 148 -2.91 -4.07 -23.03
CA LEU A 148 -4.29 -4.04 -22.53
C LEU A 148 -4.56 -2.80 -21.67
N ARG A 149 -4.20 -1.62 -22.19
CA ARG A 149 -4.23 -0.35 -21.44
C ARG A 149 -5.62 0.05 -20.96
N SER A 150 -6.66 -0.30 -21.72
CA SER A 150 -8.07 -0.03 -21.36
C SER A 150 -8.49 -0.69 -20.04
N GLU A 151 -7.85 -1.82 -19.68
CA GLU A 151 -8.18 -2.58 -18.47
C GLU A 151 -7.55 -1.97 -17.20
N ILE A 152 -6.53 -1.12 -17.33
CA ILE A 152 -5.84 -0.49 -16.19
C ILE A 152 -6.83 0.31 -15.34
N SER A 153 -7.70 1.08 -16.01
CA SER A 153 -8.76 1.86 -15.37
C SER A 153 -9.78 0.99 -14.65
N ALA A 154 -10.09 -0.20 -15.20
CA ALA A 154 -10.97 -1.16 -14.56
C ALA A 154 -10.34 -1.72 -13.27
N VAL A 155 -9.06 -2.14 -13.31
CA VAL A 155 -8.33 -2.61 -12.12
C VAL A 155 -8.31 -1.54 -11.04
N ALA A 156 -7.96 -0.30 -11.39
CA ALA A 156 -7.93 0.80 -10.43
C ALA A 156 -9.29 1.03 -9.76
N MET A 157 -10.37 0.98 -10.54
CA MET A 157 -11.73 1.08 -10.01
C MET A 157 -12.07 -0.10 -9.09
N TYR A 158 -11.74 -1.33 -9.49
CA TYR A 158 -12.01 -2.54 -8.72
C TYR A 158 -11.26 -2.56 -7.38
N THR A 159 -9.97 -2.24 -7.40
CA THR A 159 -9.14 -2.12 -6.20
C THR A 159 -9.70 -1.03 -5.28
N SER A 160 -10.03 0.15 -5.82
CA SER A 160 -10.56 1.27 -5.02
C SER A 160 -11.88 0.89 -4.34
N LYS A 161 -12.86 0.36 -5.08
CA LYS A 161 -14.17 -0.05 -4.54
C LYS A 161 -14.04 -1.15 -3.49
N PHE A 162 -13.15 -2.12 -3.72
CA PHE A 162 -12.93 -3.21 -2.78
C PHE A 162 -12.35 -2.68 -1.46
N LEU A 163 -11.33 -1.82 -1.54
CA LEU A 163 -10.68 -1.26 -0.36
C LEU A 163 -11.61 -0.32 0.41
N GLU A 164 -12.30 0.58 -0.30
CA GLU A 164 -13.21 1.57 0.29
C GLU A 164 -14.26 0.89 1.17
N LYS A 165 -14.93 -0.13 0.61
CA LYS A 165 -15.95 -0.89 1.33
C LYS A 165 -15.40 -1.54 2.60
N ARG A 166 -14.20 -2.13 2.54
CA ARG A 166 -13.61 -2.84 3.69
C ARG A 166 -13.08 -1.87 4.76
N ILE A 167 -12.52 -0.73 4.34
CA ILE A 167 -12.09 0.34 5.25
C ILE A 167 -13.29 0.87 6.04
N GLN A 168 -14.37 1.25 5.33
CA GLN A 168 -15.61 1.75 5.96
C GLN A 168 -16.21 0.76 6.96
N LEU A 169 -16.10 -0.55 6.70
CA LEU A 169 -16.66 -1.58 7.56
C LEU A 169 -15.79 -1.97 8.76
N SER A 170 -14.48 -1.70 8.75
CA SER A 170 -13.56 -2.27 9.75
C SER A 170 -12.70 -1.24 10.49
N TRP A 171 -12.25 -0.16 9.85
CA TRP A 171 -11.25 0.73 10.45
C TRP A 171 -11.75 1.48 11.67
N ALA A 172 -13.03 1.84 11.66
CA ALA A 172 -13.74 2.37 12.81
C ALA A 172 -13.63 1.48 14.06
N VAL A 173 -13.90 0.18 13.89
CA VAL A 173 -13.96 -0.81 14.97
C VAL A 173 -12.56 -1.18 15.44
N ASP A 174 -11.61 -1.22 14.51
CA ASP A 174 -10.22 -1.60 14.76
C ASP A 174 -9.31 -0.43 15.20
N ASP A 175 -9.88 0.77 15.41
CA ASP A 175 -9.15 1.99 15.76
C ASP A 175 -7.98 2.29 14.79
N ARG A 176 -8.28 2.19 13.49
CA ARG A 176 -7.34 2.44 12.39
C ARG A 176 -7.58 3.79 11.73
N SER A 177 -6.51 4.37 11.20
CA SER A 177 -6.51 5.68 10.57
C SER A 177 -5.33 5.82 9.60
N TRP A 178 -5.41 6.74 8.65
CA TRP A 178 -4.29 7.07 7.76
C TRP A 178 -3.10 7.67 8.52
N ALA A 179 -3.35 8.43 9.58
CA ALA A 179 -2.29 8.94 10.46
C ALA A 179 -1.49 7.79 11.10
N LYS A 180 -2.18 6.81 11.70
CA LYS A 180 -1.55 5.61 12.29
C LYS A 180 -0.86 4.74 11.23
N PHE A 181 -1.42 4.67 10.02
CA PHE A 181 -0.76 4.02 8.89
C PHE A 181 0.58 4.68 8.57
N ALA A 182 0.64 6.02 8.49
CA ALA A 182 1.87 6.75 8.22
C ALA A 182 2.95 6.49 9.29
N GLU A 183 2.57 6.45 10.57
CA GLU A 183 3.47 6.07 11.66
C GLU A 183 4.03 4.65 11.48
N CYS A 184 3.17 3.68 11.17
CA CYS A 184 3.59 2.30 10.89
C CYS A 184 4.52 2.22 9.67
N ALA A 185 4.24 3.00 8.63
CA ALA A 185 5.04 3.03 7.41
C ALA A 185 6.46 3.54 7.68
N GLU A 186 6.63 4.59 8.49
CA GLU A 186 7.95 5.09 8.88
C GLU A 186 8.75 4.05 9.67
N VAL A 187 8.10 3.30 10.57
CA VAL A 187 8.76 2.18 11.28
C VAL A 187 9.26 1.11 10.30
N ILE A 188 8.45 0.74 9.32
CA ILE A 188 8.83 -0.25 8.29
C ILE A 188 10.01 0.27 7.46
N LYS A 189 9.98 1.54 7.04
CA LYS A 189 11.05 2.19 6.28
C LYS A 189 12.35 2.24 7.05
N CYS A 190 12.32 2.63 8.33
CA CYS A 190 13.50 2.63 9.19
C CYS A 190 14.12 1.24 9.32
N ARG A 191 13.31 0.22 9.60
CA ARG A 191 13.78 -1.18 9.67
C ARG A 191 14.38 -1.67 8.36
N GLN A 192 13.84 -1.25 7.22
CA GLN A 192 14.39 -1.60 5.91
C GLN A 192 15.75 -0.95 5.68
N ARG A 193 15.90 0.35 6.00
CA ARG A 193 17.18 1.06 5.90
C ARG A 193 18.26 0.42 6.76
N GLU A 194 17.92 0.04 7.99
CA GLU A 194 18.83 -0.65 8.92
C GLU A 194 19.29 -2.01 8.36
N ARG A 195 18.37 -2.80 7.77
CA ARG A 195 18.71 -4.07 7.12
C ARG A 195 19.67 -3.87 5.96
N GLU A 196 19.38 -2.92 5.08
CA GLU A 196 20.25 -2.61 3.92
C GLU A 196 21.64 -2.11 4.38
N GLN A 197 21.73 -1.33 5.46
CA GLN A 197 23.02 -0.92 6.04
C GLN A 197 23.78 -2.11 6.65
N CYS A 198 23.09 -3.00 7.37
CA CYS A 198 23.67 -4.22 7.93
C CYS A 198 24.19 -5.16 6.82
N GLU A 199 23.45 -5.31 5.73
CA GLU A 199 23.88 -6.10 4.57
C GLU A 199 25.09 -5.48 3.86
N ARG A 200 25.09 -4.16 3.65
CA ARG A 200 26.25 -3.44 3.08
C ARG A 200 27.50 -3.58 3.95
N THR A 201 27.36 -3.48 5.27
CA THR A 201 28.50 -3.64 6.19
C THR A 201 29.00 -5.08 6.27
N LYS A 202 28.11 -6.07 6.22
CA LYS A 202 28.48 -7.49 6.08
C LYS A 202 29.20 -7.75 4.75
N SER A 203 28.65 -7.28 3.64
CA SER A 203 29.27 -7.41 2.31
C SER A 203 30.69 -6.80 2.28
N ARG A 204 30.87 -5.60 2.86
CA ARG A 204 32.21 -4.98 3.02
C ARG A 204 33.14 -5.84 3.88
N LYS A 205 32.68 -6.40 5.00
CA LYS A 205 33.50 -7.28 5.85
C LYS A 205 33.95 -8.55 5.12
N TRP A 206 33.07 -9.17 4.33
CA TRP A 206 33.41 -10.36 3.54
C TRP A 206 34.32 -10.04 2.36
N SER A 207 34.18 -8.86 1.73
CA SER A 207 35.09 -8.39 0.68
C SER A 207 36.53 -8.18 1.18
N TRP A 208 36.72 -7.81 2.45
CA TRP A 208 38.06 -7.64 3.03
C TRP A 208 38.70 -8.97 3.44
N ILE A 209 37.90 -10.00 3.75
CA ILE A 209 38.41 -11.35 4.02
C ILE A 209 38.85 -12.04 2.72
N GLY A 210 38.17 -11.77 1.59
CA GLY A 210 38.52 -12.33 0.28
C GLY A 210 39.80 -11.77 -0.37
N LEU A 211 40.35 -10.66 0.12
CA LEU A 211 41.60 -10.07 -0.41
C LEU A 211 42.86 -10.61 0.30
N ALA A 212 42.73 -11.30 1.43
CA ALA A 212 43.86 -11.78 2.23
C ALA A 212 44.35 -13.20 1.84
N THR A 213 43.67 -13.90 0.94
CA THR A 213 44.01 -15.27 0.51
C THR A 213 44.38 -15.37 -0.97
N VAL A 214 45.22 -14.46 -1.48
CA VAL A 214 45.91 -14.68 -2.76
C VAL A 214 47.40 -14.47 -2.53
N GLY A 215 48.07 -15.55 -2.18
CA GLY A 215 49.49 -15.51 -1.84
C GLY A 215 50.13 -16.87 -1.68
N VAL A 216 49.94 -17.81 -2.62
CA VAL A 216 51.00 -18.72 -3.11
C VAL A 216 50.65 -19.13 -4.54
N VAL A 217 51.37 -18.54 -5.50
CA VAL A 217 51.53 -19.09 -6.86
C VAL A 217 52.58 -20.18 -6.79
N GLY A 218 52.21 -21.41 -7.14
CA GLY A 218 53.13 -22.53 -7.33
C GLY A 218 52.72 -23.28 -8.59
N ILE A 219 53.36 -22.92 -9.71
CA ILE A 219 53.21 -23.55 -11.02
C ILE A 219 53.80 -24.97 -10.97
N GLY A 220 53.07 -25.96 -11.48
CA GLY A 220 53.58 -27.31 -11.67
C GLY A 220 52.53 -28.30 -12.13
N ALA A 221 52.14 -28.24 -13.40
CA ALA A 221 51.47 -29.35 -14.08
C ALA A 221 52.42 -30.55 -14.15
N PHE A 222 52.00 -31.77 -13.80
CA PHE A 222 52.45 -33.00 -14.48
C PHE A 222 51.61 -34.24 -14.11
N THR A 223 51.09 -34.87 -15.16
CA THR A 223 50.81 -36.30 -15.38
C THR A 223 49.76 -37.08 -14.56
N LEU A 224 48.72 -37.38 -15.34
CA LEU A 224 47.83 -38.53 -15.36
C LEU A 224 48.60 -39.88 -15.41
N THR A 225 48.29 -40.82 -14.50
CA THR A 225 48.31 -42.28 -14.80
C THR A 225 47.52 -43.11 -13.77
N ARG A 226 46.61 -43.95 -14.29
CA ARG A 226 46.07 -45.15 -13.62
C ARG A 226 47.16 -46.22 -13.51
N ALA A 227 47.22 -46.93 -12.39
CA ALA A 227 47.48 -48.38 -12.23
C ALA A 227 47.75 -48.65 -10.73
N VAL A 228 46.90 -49.40 -10.02
CA VAL A 228 46.95 -50.87 -9.84
C VAL A 228 48.13 -51.35 -8.98
N LEU A 229 47.80 -52.19 -7.98
CA LEU A 229 48.61 -53.02 -7.06
C LEU A 229 48.56 -52.56 -5.59
N SER A 230 47.74 -53.20 -4.75
CA SER A 230 48.01 -54.47 -4.04
C SER A 230 48.82 -54.25 -2.75
N ARG A 231 48.12 -54.20 -1.61
CA ARG A 231 48.08 -55.32 -0.65
C ARG A 231 47.01 -55.08 0.41
#